data_AF-A0AAJ6VGM2-F1
#
_entry.id   AF-A0AAJ6VGM2-F1
#
_cell.length_a   1.000
_cell.length_b   1.000
_cell.length_c   1.000
_cell.angle_alpha   90.00
_cell.angle_beta   90.00
_cell.angle_gamma   90.00
#
_symmetry.space_group_name_H-M   'P 1'
#
loop_
_entity.id
_entity.type
_entity.pdbx_description
1 polymer ?
#
loop_
_entity_poly.entity_id
_entity_poly.type
_entity_poly.pdbx_seq_one_letter_code
_entity_poly.pdbx_strand_id
1 'polypeptide(L)'
;MDAGEVKKVLTGKIGLQIGDQKIIYKEKEKGNGEYLDKCGVKDRSKLILMEDPSSIERRYIEMRKNARIQTAYQVISNVSMEVDKLVEQVFAIEKSILNGVKVPEIQITTLIEMLMRQAIKLDNISAEENVSTQKYLQSKRVQWCVETLDVLKISNPLIKPVVVAAKWETFDPSPTTSRWEFF
;
A
#
# COMPACT_ATOMS: atom_id res chain seq x y z
N MET A 1 30.28 -21.56 39.01
CA MET A 1 29.17 -21.01 38.23
C MET A 1 29.44 -19.54 38.00
N ASP A 2 29.48 -19.12 36.75
CA ASP A 2 29.60 -17.70 36.40
C ASP A 2 28.23 -17.02 36.29
N ALA A 3 28.22 -15.69 36.17
CA ALA A 3 26.98 -14.93 36.04
C ALA A 3 26.25 -15.24 34.71
N GLY A 4 26.95 -15.61 33.65
CA GLY A 4 26.37 -15.96 32.35
C GLY A 4 25.57 -17.26 32.40
N GLU A 5 26.08 -18.29 33.07
CA GLU A 5 25.40 -19.55 33.36
C GLU A 5 24.12 -19.30 34.16
N VAL A 6 24.17 -18.37 35.12
CA VAL A 6 22.98 -17.98 35.91
C VAL A 6 21.94 -17.30 35.03
N LYS A 7 22.36 -16.33 34.19
CA LYS A 7 21.47 -15.68 33.23
C LYS A 7 20.80 -16.69 32.28
N LYS A 8 21.56 -17.69 31.82
CA LYS A 8 21.05 -18.77 30.95
C LYS A 8 19.97 -19.62 31.63
N VAL A 9 20.17 -19.99 32.90
CA VAL A 9 19.15 -20.71 33.68
C VAL A 9 17.91 -19.83 33.89
N LEU A 10 18.11 -18.53 34.12
CA LEU A 10 17.03 -17.56 34.33
C LEU A 10 16.25 -17.26 33.06
N THR A 11 16.86 -17.34 31.87
CA THR A 11 16.17 -17.15 30.58
C THR A 11 14.92 -18.03 30.46
N GLY A 12 15.00 -19.30 30.86
CA GLY A 12 13.85 -20.21 30.78
C GLY A 12 12.70 -19.86 31.74
N LYS A 13 12.98 -19.13 32.82
CA LYS A 13 11.96 -18.74 33.82
C LYS A 13 11.36 -17.36 33.57
N ILE A 14 12.17 -16.45 33.02
CA ILE A 14 11.87 -15.01 32.96
C ILE A 14 11.62 -14.56 31.51
N GLY A 15 12.04 -15.35 30.52
CA GLY A 15 11.84 -15.06 29.10
C GLY A 15 12.77 -14.00 28.52
N LEU A 16 13.65 -13.40 29.33
CA LEU A 16 14.66 -12.45 28.86
C LEU A 16 15.90 -13.18 28.31
N GLN A 17 16.43 -12.71 27.18
CA GLN A 17 17.69 -13.22 26.64
C GLN A 17 18.86 -12.85 27.56
N ILE A 18 19.95 -13.62 27.50
CA ILE A 18 21.13 -13.42 28.36
C ILE A 18 21.68 -11.99 28.22
N GLY A 19 21.68 -11.45 26.99
CA GLY A 19 22.15 -10.08 26.71
C GLY A 19 21.25 -8.96 27.24
N ASP A 20 20.03 -9.30 27.65
CA ASP A 20 19.04 -8.34 28.16
C ASP A 20 18.94 -8.40 29.68
N GLN A 21 19.74 -9.24 30.33
CA GLN A 21 19.74 -9.43 31.77
C GLN A 21 20.95 -8.76 32.43
N LYS A 22 20.72 -8.04 33.52
CA LYS A 22 21.74 -7.54 34.45
C LYS A 22 21.59 -8.22 35.80
N ILE A 23 22.69 -8.81 36.28
CA ILE A 23 22.77 -9.39 37.62
C ILE A 23 23.55 -8.42 38.51
N ILE A 24 22.96 -8.03 39.63
CA ILE A 24 23.54 -7.14 40.61
C ILE A 24 23.71 -7.89 41.93
N TYR A 25 24.93 -7.83 42.48
CA TYR A 25 25.24 -8.34 43.81
C TYR A 25 26.02 -7.29 44.59
N LYS A 26 25.55 -6.95 45.79
CA LYS A 26 26.12 -5.87 46.63
C LYS A 26 26.36 -4.58 45.83
N GLU A 27 25.31 -4.12 45.16
CA GLU A 27 25.30 -2.88 44.36
C GLU A 27 26.29 -2.86 43.17
N LYS A 28 26.91 -4.00 42.84
CA LYS A 28 27.82 -4.14 41.71
C LYS A 28 27.24 -5.08 40.66
N GLU A 29 27.20 -4.61 39.42
CA GLU A 29 26.87 -5.44 38.26
C GLU A 29 27.91 -6.55 38.05
N LYS A 30 27.44 -7.72 37.61
CA LYS A 30 28.26 -8.89 37.31
C LYS A 30 28.21 -9.18 35.80
N GLY A 31 29.35 -9.05 35.13
CA GLY A 31 29.51 -9.40 33.72
C GLY A 31 29.39 -10.91 33.49
N ASN A 32 29.06 -11.32 32.27
CA ASN A 32 28.75 -12.73 31.94
C ASN A 32 29.90 -13.71 32.29
N GLY A 33 31.16 -13.28 32.20
CA GLY A 33 32.33 -14.11 32.54
C GLY A 33 32.78 -14.01 34.01
N GLU A 34 32.06 -13.28 34.86
CA GLU A 34 32.41 -13.15 36.28
C GLU A 34 31.95 -14.37 37.07
N TYR A 35 32.91 -15.04 37.71
CA TYR A 35 32.67 -16.14 38.62
C TYR A 35 32.06 -15.63 39.93
N LEU A 36 30.88 -16.15 40.29
CA LEU A 36 30.10 -15.63 41.42
C LEU A 36 30.73 -15.95 42.79
N ASP A 37 31.41 -17.09 42.90
CA ASP A 37 32.17 -17.47 44.11
C ASP A 37 33.30 -16.47 44.41
N LYS A 38 34.04 -16.01 43.39
CA LYS A 38 35.06 -14.96 43.50
C LYS A 38 34.47 -13.61 43.87
N CYS A 39 33.21 -13.35 43.52
CA CYS A 39 32.47 -12.16 43.93
C CYS A 39 31.93 -12.27 45.37
N GLY A 40 32.14 -13.39 46.06
CA GLY A 40 31.66 -13.63 47.42
C GLY A 40 30.19 -14.01 47.51
N VAL A 41 29.61 -14.53 46.42
CA VAL A 41 28.28 -15.16 46.43
C VAL A 41 28.40 -16.54 47.07
N LYS A 42 27.54 -16.82 48.05
CA LYS A 42 27.44 -18.09 48.77
C LYS A 42 26.03 -18.66 48.68
N ASP A 43 25.82 -19.85 49.25
CA ASP A 43 24.47 -20.40 49.42
C ASP A 43 23.54 -19.37 50.10
N ARG A 44 22.28 -19.32 49.63
CA ARG A 44 21.23 -18.36 50.06
C ARG A 44 21.55 -16.87 49.87
N SER A 45 22.62 -16.54 49.13
CA SER A 45 22.88 -15.15 48.75
C SER A 45 21.78 -14.61 47.83
N LYS A 46 21.36 -13.36 48.07
CA LYS A 46 20.37 -12.68 47.24
C LYS A 46 21.06 -12.00 46.06
N LEU A 47 20.62 -12.32 44.86
CA LEU A 47 21.00 -11.63 43.62
C LEU A 47 19.79 -10.83 43.13
N ILE A 48 20.04 -9.62 42.64
CA ILE A 48 19.01 -8.82 42.00
C ILE A 48 19.17 -9.00 40.49
N LEU A 49 18.10 -9.44 39.84
CA LEU A 49 18.02 -9.46 38.38
C LEU A 49 17.23 -8.24 37.91
N MET A 50 17.76 -7.55 36.91
CA MET A 50 17.11 -6.43 36.25
C MET A 50 17.21 -6.62 34.73
N GLU A 51 16.21 -6.14 33.98
CA GLU A 51 16.34 -6.00 32.52
C GLU A 51 17.31 -4.86 32.20
N ASP A 52 18.21 -5.05 31.24
CA ASP A 52 19.13 -3.99 30.83
C ASP A 52 18.35 -2.81 30.22
N PRO A 53 18.48 -1.58 30.75
CA PRO A 53 17.84 -0.40 30.15
C PRO A 53 18.16 -0.23 28.67
N SER A 54 19.37 -0.60 28.24
CA SER A 54 19.77 -0.56 26.82
C SER A 54 19.01 -1.58 25.96
N SER A 55 18.54 -2.68 26.55
CA SER A 55 17.67 -3.65 25.88
C SER A 55 16.27 -3.09 25.69
N ILE A 56 15.72 -2.47 26.73
CA ILE A 56 14.40 -1.83 26.68
C ILE A 56 14.37 -0.77 25.58
N GLU A 57 15.39 0.08 25.51
CA GLU A 57 15.50 1.13 24.48
C GLU A 57 15.60 0.53 23.07
N ARG A 58 16.45 -0.49 22.86
CA ARG A 58 16.55 -1.20 21.57
C ARG A 58 15.20 -1.77 21.14
N ARG A 59 14.48 -2.44 22.06
CA ARG A 59 13.15 -3.00 21.79
C ARG A 59 12.15 -1.90 21.43
N TYR A 60 12.20 -0.76 22.12
CA TYR A 60 11.30 0.36 21.85
C TYR A 60 11.54 0.99 20.47
N ILE A 61 12.80 1.18 20.07
CA ILE A 61 13.17 1.65 18.74
C ILE A 61 12.67 0.68 17.66
N GLU A 62 12.90 -0.62 17.86
CA GLU A 62 12.49 -1.67 16.94
C GLU A 62 10.95 -1.75 16.81
N MET A 63 10.22 -1.65 17.92
CA MET A 63 8.75 -1.59 17.90
C MET A 63 8.23 -0.39 17.10
N ARG A 64 8.85 0.79 17.28
CA ARG A 64 8.47 1.99 16.52
C ARG A 64 8.75 1.82 15.02
N LYS A 65 9.89 1.22 14.66
CA LYS A 65 10.21 0.91 13.27
C LYS A 65 9.20 -0.05 12.67
N ASN A 66 8.92 -1.16 13.36
CA ASN A 66 7.94 -2.15 12.92
C ASN A 66 6.53 -1.57 12.76
N ALA A 67 6.11 -0.66 13.65
CA ALA A 67 4.83 0.04 13.51
C ALA A 67 4.76 0.91 12.24
N ARG A 68 5.86 1.59 11.87
CA ARG A 68 5.93 2.38 10.63
C ARG A 68 5.88 1.48 9.39
N ILE A 69 6.65 0.39 9.39
CA ILE A 69 6.63 -0.62 8.32
C ILE A 69 5.22 -1.18 8.12
N GLN A 70 4.56 -1.61 9.21
CA GLN A 70 3.18 -2.14 9.18
C GLN A 70 2.20 -1.12 8.60
N THR A 71 2.30 0.14 9.03
CA THR A 71 1.46 1.22 8.50
C THR A 71 1.69 1.42 7.00
N ALA A 72 2.94 1.41 6.56
CA ALA A 72 3.29 1.55 5.14
C ALA A 72 2.73 0.38 4.31
N TYR A 73 2.84 -0.86 4.78
CA TYR A 73 2.24 -2.02 4.12
C TYR A 73 0.73 -1.90 3.99
N GLN A 74 0.05 -1.45 5.05
CA GLN A 74 -1.40 -1.25 5.00
C GLN A 74 -1.78 -0.22 3.94
N VAL A 75 -1.05 0.91 3.86
CA VAL A 75 -1.31 1.93 2.84
C VAL A 75 -1.07 1.40 1.43
N ILE A 76 0.02 0.66 1.20
CA ILE A 76 0.31 0.05 -0.11
C ILE A 76 -0.75 -0.98 -0.49
N SER A 77 -1.19 -1.81 0.45
CA SER A 77 -2.26 -2.79 0.22
C SER A 77 -3.56 -2.10 -0.19
N ASN A 78 -3.93 -1.02 0.52
CA ASN A 78 -5.10 -0.21 0.17
C ASN A 78 -4.98 0.39 -1.23
N VAL A 79 -3.81 0.94 -1.58
CA VAL A 79 -3.56 1.45 -2.93
C VAL A 79 -3.68 0.33 -3.96
N SER A 80 -3.11 -0.85 -3.71
CA SER A 80 -3.18 -1.99 -4.62
C SER A 80 -4.62 -2.35 -4.97
N MET A 81 -5.49 -2.46 -3.96
CA MET A 81 -6.91 -2.78 -4.16
C MET A 81 -7.63 -1.71 -4.99
N GLU A 82 -7.32 -0.44 -4.79
CA GLU A 82 -7.91 0.64 -5.60
C GLU A 82 -7.37 0.62 -7.03
N VAL A 83 -6.06 0.39 -7.22
CA VAL A 83 -5.46 0.25 -8.55
C VAL A 83 -6.04 -0.94 -9.29
N ASP A 84 -6.31 -2.07 -8.63
CA ASP A 84 -6.94 -3.25 -9.25
C ASP A 84 -8.29 -2.89 -9.89
N LYS A 85 -9.14 -2.16 -9.15
CA LYS A 85 -10.45 -1.69 -9.66
C LYS A 85 -10.31 -0.70 -10.82
N LEU A 86 -9.31 0.18 -10.76
CA LEU A 86 -9.06 1.16 -11.81
C LEU A 86 -8.55 0.47 -13.09
N VAL A 87 -7.68 -0.52 -12.95
CA VAL A 87 -7.16 -1.33 -14.07
C VAL A 87 -8.31 -2.00 -14.83
N GLU A 88 -9.30 -2.57 -14.13
CA GLU A 88 -10.48 -3.15 -14.78
C GLU A 88 -11.25 -2.12 -15.63
N GLN A 89 -11.37 -0.88 -15.14
CA GLN A 89 -12.01 0.21 -15.89
C GLN A 89 -11.18 0.66 -17.09
N VAL A 90 -9.84 0.71 -16.96
CA VAL A 90 -8.92 0.98 -18.09
C VAL A 90 -9.16 -0.04 -19.20
N PHE A 91 -9.17 -1.33 -18.87
CA PHE A 91 -9.40 -2.40 -19.85
C PHE A 91 -10.78 -2.32 -20.49
N ALA A 92 -11.82 -1.93 -19.74
CA ALA A 92 -13.17 -1.76 -20.29
C ALA A 92 -13.23 -0.61 -21.31
N ILE A 93 -12.58 0.53 -21.02
CA ILE A 93 -12.47 1.67 -21.93
C ILE A 93 -11.65 1.29 -23.17
N GLU A 94 -10.51 0.65 -22.98
CA GLU A 94 -9.64 0.17 -24.05
C GLU A 94 -10.42 -0.75 -25.01
N LYS A 95 -11.11 -1.76 -24.47
CA LYS A 95 -11.94 -2.67 -25.26
C LYS A 95 -13.07 -1.96 -26.00
N SER A 96 -13.71 -0.97 -25.38
CA SER A 96 -14.78 -0.20 -26.02
C SER A 96 -14.25 0.59 -27.22
N ILE A 97 -13.12 1.26 -27.06
CA ILE A 97 -12.45 2.02 -28.12
C ILE A 97 -11.97 1.10 -29.24
N LEU A 98 -11.38 -0.05 -28.92
CA LEU A 98 -10.98 -1.07 -29.90
C LEU A 98 -12.16 -1.60 -30.73
N ASN A 99 -13.34 -1.66 -30.13
CA ASN A 99 -14.59 -2.03 -30.82
C ASN A 99 -15.24 -0.86 -31.57
N GLY A 100 -14.58 0.30 -31.65
CA GLY A 100 -15.10 1.48 -32.35
C GLY A 100 -16.24 2.20 -31.62
N VAL A 101 -16.39 1.99 -30.31
CA VAL A 101 -17.36 2.71 -29.48
C VAL A 101 -16.67 3.93 -28.86
N LYS A 102 -17.21 5.12 -29.15
CA LYS A 102 -16.70 6.36 -28.59
C LYS A 102 -17.03 6.47 -27.11
N VAL A 103 -16.02 6.74 -26.29
CA VAL A 103 -16.14 6.93 -24.84
C VAL A 103 -16.17 8.44 -24.52
N PRO A 104 -17.00 8.91 -23.58
CA PRO A 104 -16.96 10.32 -23.15
C PRO A 104 -15.58 10.69 -22.59
N GLU A 105 -14.99 11.80 -23.05
CA GLU A 105 -13.64 12.24 -22.62
C GLU A 105 -13.56 12.40 -21.10
N ILE A 106 -14.62 12.89 -20.47
CA ILE A 106 -14.71 13.05 -19.02
C ILE A 106 -14.49 11.74 -18.24
N GLN A 107 -14.87 10.59 -18.80
CA GLN A 107 -14.64 9.29 -18.15
C GLN A 107 -13.14 8.95 -18.16
N ILE A 108 -12.46 9.21 -19.27
CA ILE A 108 -11.01 8.99 -19.41
C ILE A 108 -10.24 9.92 -18.47
N THR A 109 -10.56 11.23 -18.46
CA THR A 109 -9.87 12.19 -17.60
C THR A 109 -10.11 11.94 -16.11
N THR A 110 -11.34 11.58 -15.72
CA THR A 110 -11.65 11.22 -14.33
C THR A 110 -10.83 9.99 -13.88
N LEU A 111 -10.69 8.99 -14.75
CA LEU A 111 -9.93 7.79 -14.43
C LEU A 111 -8.43 8.08 -14.28
N ILE A 112 -7.86 8.95 -15.13
CA ILE A 112 -6.49 9.47 -14.95
C ILE A 112 -6.34 10.19 -13.61
N GLU A 113 -7.26 11.08 -13.24
CA GLU A 113 -7.22 11.77 -11.95
C GLU A 113 -7.27 10.80 -10.76
N MET A 114 -8.11 9.77 -10.82
CA MET A 114 -8.19 8.74 -9.79
C MET A 114 -6.86 7.98 -9.65
N LEU A 115 -6.21 7.63 -10.77
CA LEU A 115 -4.89 6.99 -10.79
C LEU A 115 -3.81 7.92 -10.22
N MET A 116 -3.80 9.20 -10.60
CA MET A 116 -2.85 10.19 -10.09
C MET A 116 -2.99 10.40 -8.58
N ARG A 117 -4.20 10.33 -8.03
CA ARG A 117 -4.40 10.34 -6.57
C ARG A 117 -3.75 9.13 -5.89
N GLN A 118 -3.76 7.95 -6.52
CA GLN A 118 -3.06 6.78 -5.99
C GLN A 118 -1.53 6.93 -6.10
N ALA A 119 -1.02 7.53 -7.19
CA ALA A 119 0.41 7.85 -7.33
C ALA A 119 0.90 8.75 -6.18
N ILE A 120 0.19 9.85 -5.91
CA ILE A 120 0.51 10.77 -4.81
C ILE A 120 0.51 10.05 -3.46
N LYS A 121 -0.48 9.16 -3.22
CA LYS A 121 -0.51 8.35 -1.99
C LYS A 121 0.71 7.44 -1.86
N LEU A 122 1.17 6.81 -2.95
CA LEU A 122 2.40 6.00 -2.94
C LEU A 122 3.63 6.86 -2.67
N ASP A 123 3.74 8.03 -3.28
CA ASP A 123 4.87 8.94 -3.12
C ASP A 123 5.05 9.39 -1.67
N ASN A 124 3.94 9.61 -0.96
CA ASN A 124 3.92 10.02 0.45
C ASN A 124 4.37 8.91 1.44
N ILE A 125 4.56 7.67 0.99
CA ILE A 125 5.03 6.59 1.86
C ILE A 125 6.55 6.67 2.02
N SER A 126 7.00 6.79 3.27
CA SER A 126 8.42 6.73 3.62
C SER A 126 9.02 5.38 3.23
N ALA A 127 10.10 5.39 2.44
CA ALA A 127 10.70 4.18 1.89
C ALA A 127 11.64 3.53 2.90
N GLU A 128 11.16 2.49 3.57
CA GLU A 128 12.01 1.45 4.17
C GLU A 128 12.30 0.36 3.13
N GLU A 129 13.47 -0.28 3.20
CA GLU A 129 13.97 -1.22 2.18
C GLU A 129 12.93 -2.30 1.79
N ASN A 130 12.24 -2.90 2.77
CA ASN A 130 11.23 -3.94 2.54
C ASN A 130 9.91 -3.44 1.91
N VAL A 131 9.60 -2.16 2.08
CA VAL A 131 8.39 -1.51 1.56
C VAL A 131 8.64 -1.02 0.12
N SER A 132 9.91 -0.79 -0.23
CA SER A 132 10.33 -0.21 -1.50
C SER A 132 9.91 -1.03 -2.73
N THR A 133 10.03 -2.36 -2.67
CA THR A 133 9.69 -3.23 -3.81
C THR A 133 8.20 -3.22 -4.12
N GLN A 134 7.34 -3.30 -3.09
CA GLN A 134 5.90 -3.30 -3.30
C GLN A 134 5.39 -1.93 -3.74
N LYS A 135 5.94 -0.85 -3.16
CA LYS A 135 5.69 0.53 -3.62
C LYS A 135 6.07 0.69 -5.09
N TYR A 136 7.26 0.25 -5.48
CA TYR A 136 7.74 0.30 -6.86
C TYR A 136 6.80 -0.43 -7.83
N LEU A 137 6.37 -1.63 -7.48
CA LEU A 137 5.44 -2.41 -8.31
C LEU A 137 4.13 -1.65 -8.54
N GLN A 138 3.52 -1.11 -7.48
CA GLN A 138 2.28 -0.35 -7.62
C GLN A 138 2.47 0.95 -8.39
N SER A 139 3.59 1.66 -8.20
CA SER A 139 3.92 2.84 -9.01
C SER A 139 4.00 2.51 -10.50
N LYS A 140 4.57 1.35 -10.86
CA LYS A 140 4.62 0.90 -12.26
C LYS A 140 3.25 0.56 -12.84
N ARG A 141 2.37 -0.05 -12.06
CA ARG A 141 0.99 -0.32 -12.48
C ARG A 141 0.21 0.96 -12.73
N VAL A 142 0.32 1.93 -11.82
CA VAL A 142 -0.31 3.26 -11.99
C VAL A 142 0.23 3.96 -13.23
N GLN A 143 1.55 3.98 -13.40
CA GLN A 143 2.21 4.57 -14.58
C GLN A 143 1.67 3.96 -15.88
N TRP A 144 1.66 2.62 -15.98
CA TRP A 144 1.16 1.92 -17.16
C TRP A 144 -0.30 2.27 -17.48
N CYS A 145 -1.17 2.36 -16.45
CA CYS A 145 -2.57 2.73 -16.64
C CYS A 145 -2.73 4.14 -17.21
N VAL A 146 -1.98 5.10 -16.66
CA VAL A 146 -2.02 6.51 -17.10
C VAL A 146 -1.53 6.63 -18.54
N GLU A 147 -0.38 6.02 -18.87
CA GLU A 147 0.17 6.01 -20.24
C GLU A 147 -0.82 5.40 -21.24
N THR A 148 -1.50 4.31 -20.86
CA THR A 148 -2.54 3.68 -21.68
C THR A 148 -3.73 4.62 -21.90
N LEU A 149 -4.23 5.25 -20.84
CA LEU A 149 -5.34 6.20 -20.95
C LEU A 149 -4.98 7.44 -21.76
N ASP A 150 -3.74 7.94 -21.70
CA ASP A 150 -3.28 9.05 -22.53
C ASP A 150 -3.29 8.70 -24.02
N VAL A 151 -2.85 7.49 -24.38
CA VAL A 151 -2.96 6.97 -25.76
C VAL A 151 -4.43 6.87 -26.18
N LEU A 152 -5.29 6.32 -25.32
CA LEU A 152 -6.73 6.18 -25.59
C LEU A 152 -7.43 7.54 -25.72
N LYS A 153 -6.99 8.55 -24.97
CA LYS A 153 -7.51 9.92 -25.06
C LYS A 153 -7.26 10.54 -26.43
N ILE A 154 -6.12 10.23 -27.06
CA ILE A 154 -5.76 10.72 -28.39
C ILE A 154 -6.50 9.95 -29.48
N SER A 155 -6.67 8.63 -29.34
CA SER A 155 -7.28 7.78 -30.36
C SER A 155 -8.82 7.82 -30.37
N ASN A 156 -9.45 7.99 -29.21
CA ASN A 156 -10.91 7.98 -29.05
C ASN A 156 -11.66 9.04 -29.90
N PRO A 157 -11.19 10.30 -30.06
CA PRO A 157 -11.79 11.26 -30.97
C PRO A 157 -11.76 10.86 -32.44
N LEU A 158 -10.82 9.99 -32.84
CA LEU A 158 -10.62 9.56 -34.24
C LEU A 158 -11.61 8.47 -34.66
N ILE A 159 -12.38 7.91 -33.72
CA ILE A 159 -13.43 6.94 -33.99
C ILE A 159 -14.53 7.60 -34.83
N LYS A 160 -14.69 7.13 -36.07
CA LYS A 160 -15.78 7.58 -36.94
C LYS A 160 -17.12 7.07 -36.38
N PRO A 161 -18.15 7.92 -36.27
CA PRO A 161 -19.47 7.43 -35.88
C PRO A 161 -19.97 6.44 -36.94
N VAL A 162 -20.36 5.24 -36.52
CA VAL A 162 -21.12 4.33 -37.36
C VAL A 162 -22.47 5.00 -37.63
N VAL A 163 -22.59 5.62 -38.81
CA VAL A 163 -23.85 6.20 -39.26
C VAL A 163 -24.78 5.04 -39.63
N VAL A 164 -25.69 4.69 -38.72
CA VAL A 164 -26.88 3.93 -39.09
C VAL A 164 -27.72 4.88 -39.94
N ALA A 165 -27.59 4.76 -41.26
CA ALA A 165 -28.43 5.49 -42.19
C ALA A 165 -29.87 4.96 -42.06
N ALA A 166 -30.65 5.55 -41.15
CA ALA A 166 -32.10 5.47 -41.22
C ALA A 166 -32.50 6.15 -42.53
N LYS A 167 -32.87 5.35 -43.53
CA LYS A 167 -33.54 5.85 -44.74
C LYS A 167 -34.88 6.42 -44.29
N TRP A 168 -34.96 7.74 -44.19
CA TRP A 168 -36.23 8.44 -44.06
C TRP A 168 -36.88 8.43 -45.45
N GLU A 169 -37.96 7.67 -45.62
CA GLU A 169 -38.83 7.81 -46.78
C GLU A 169 -39.68 9.09 -46.61
N THR A 170 -39.51 10.03 -47.54
CA THR A 170 -40.29 11.25 -47.62
C THR A 170 -41.73 10.90 -48.03
N PHE A 171 -42.68 11.08 -47.13
CA PHE A 171 -44.11 11.03 -47.48
C PHE A 171 -44.51 12.34 -48.15
N ASP A 172 -44.80 12.30 -49.45
CA ASP A 172 -45.40 13.42 -50.16
C ASP A 172 -46.86 13.63 -49.69
N PRO A 173 -47.25 14.83 -49.22
CA PRO A 173 -48.64 15.13 -48.94
C PRO A 173 -49.42 15.30 -50.25
N SER A 174 -50.55 14.60 -50.37
CA SER A 174 -51.46 14.66 -51.52
C SER A 174 -52.02 16.08 -51.74
N PRO A 175 -52.15 16.55 -53.00
CA PRO A 175 -52.67 17.89 -53.28
C PRO A 175 -54.17 17.94 -52.97
N THR A 176 -54.54 18.68 -51.93
CA THR A 176 -55.95 18.97 -51.63
C THR A 176 -56.38 20.18 -52.47
N THR A 177 -57.13 19.92 -53.54
CA THR A 177 -57.90 20.95 -54.24
C THR A 177 -59.05 21.39 -53.35
N SER A 178 -59.03 22.63 -52.86
CA SER A 178 -60.21 23.27 -52.28
C SER A 178 -60.49 24.54 -53.05
N ARG A 179 -61.46 24.44 -53.96
CA ARG A 179 -62.04 25.54 -54.72
C ARG A 179 -63.16 26.15 -53.86
N TRP A 180 -62.98 27.39 -53.43
CA TRP A 180 -63.99 28.15 -52.70
C TRP A 180 -64.79 29.02 -53.69
N GLU A 181 -66.11 28.84 -53.74
CA GLU A 181 -67.04 29.78 -54.37
C GLU A 181 -67.77 30.56 -53.28
N PHE A 182 -67.76 31.88 -53.38
CA PHE A 182 -68.45 32.81 -52.49
C PHE A 182 -69.92 32.95 -52.94
N PHE A 183 -70.85 32.90 -51.97
CA PHE A 183 -72.22 33.40 -52.09
C PHE A 183 -72.42 34.52 -51.06
#